data_AF-A0A6G3MHS9-F1
#
_entry.id   AF-A0A6G3MHS9-F1
#
_cell.length_a   1.000
_cell.length_b   1.000
_cell.length_c   1.000
_cell.angle_alpha   90.00
_cell.angle_beta   90.00
_cell.angle_gamma   90.00
#
_symmetry.space_group_name_H-M   'P 1'
#
loop_
_entity.id
_entity.type
_entity.pdbx_description
1 polymer ?
#
loop_
_entity_poly.entity_id
_entity_poly.type
_entity_poly.pdbx_seq_one_letter_code
_entity_poly.pdbx_strand_id
1 'polypeptide(L)'
;MFNKKSVILILINFIYVCCFFKNKVDKKKHKDGYKRNYDDIYHKNYNQMTSFLQDLERSCYPISKLYSIGRSSQGRELWVFELTSDPGHHILLKPEFKYVANMHGNEAVGRVMMLELIQYLCQNYQTNQKV
;
A
#
# COMPACT_ATOMS: atom_id res chain seq x y z
N MET A 1 -27.75 -0.12 5.29
CA MET A 1 -26.58 0.09 6.17
C MET A 1 -25.57 -1.00 5.85
N PHE A 2 -24.82 -0.86 4.75
CA PHE A 2 -23.91 -1.91 4.29
C PHE A 2 -22.61 -1.84 5.10
N ASN A 3 -22.30 -2.93 5.80
CA ASN A 3 -21.07 -3.13 6.55
C ASN A 3 -19.87 -2.88 5.64
N LYS A 4 -19.15 -1.77 5.87
CA LYS A 4 -17.91 -1.46 5.17
C LYS A 4 -16.92 -2.58 5.47
N LYS A 5 -16.49 -3.32 4.46
CA LYS A 5 -15.64 -4.52 4.59
C LYS A 5 -14.27 -4.14 5.13
N SER A 6 -13.61 -5.03 5.87
CA SER A 6 -12.20 -4.84 6.27
C SER A 6 -11.29 -5.23 5.10
N VAL A 7 -10.49 -4.29 4.58
CA VAL A 7 -9.47 -4.54 3.56
C VAL A 7 -8.11 -4.41 4.22
N ILE A 8 -7.38 -5.51 4.35
CA ILE A 8 -6.05 -5.56 4.97
C ILE A 8 -5.01 -5.65 3.86
N LEU A 9 -4.24 -4.60 3.58
CA LEU A 9 -3.20 -4.66 2.55
C LEU A 9 -1.86 -5.03 3.16
N ILE A 10 -1.26 -6.15 2.75
CA ILE A 10 0.02 -6.62 3.25
C ILE A 10 1.08 -6.35 2.16
N LEU A 11 2.05 -5.48 2.44
CA LEU A 11 3.17 -5.25 1.52
C LEU A 11 4.35 -6.14 1.91
N ILE A 12 4.37 -7.38 1.42
CA ILE A 12 5.42 -8.32 1.79
C ILE A 12 6.65 -8.15 0.89
N ASN A 13 7.74 -7.65 1.47
CA ASN A 13 9.07 -7.74 0.88
C ASN A 13 9.77 -9.02 1.38
N PHE A 14 9.53 -10.17 0.75
CA PHE A 14 10.40 -11.34 0.98
C PHE A 14 11.63 -11.25 0.07
N ILE A 15 12.79 -11.15 0.71
CA ILE A 15 14.08 -11.27 0.04
C ILE A 15 14.38 -12.76 -0.05
N TYR A 16 14.32 -13.33 -1.25
CA TYR A 16 15.30 -14.32 -1.70
C TYR A 16 15.44 -14.25 -3.23
N VAL A 17 16.69 -14.42 -3.66
CA VAL A 17 17.21 -14.48 -5.04
C VAL A 17 17.64 -13.15 -5.67
N CYS A 18 18.98 -13.02 -5.76
CA CYS A 18 19.71 -12.10 -6.61
C CYS A 18 19.23 -12.15 -8.07
N CYS A 19 18.76 -11.04 -8.62
CA CYS A 19 19.21 -10.58 -9.94
C CYS A 19 18.72 -9.15 -10.21
N PHE A 20 19.69 -8.29 -10.51
CA PHE A 20 19.50 -6.95 -11.05
C PHE A 20 18.77 -7.02 -12.39
N PHE A 21 17.63 -6.35 -12.53
CA PHE A 21 17.16 -5.86 -13.83
C PHE A 21 16.45 -4.51 -13.64
N LYS A 22 17.10 -3.43 -14.10
CA LYS A 22 16.45 -2.14 -14.32
C LYS A 22 16.03 -2.09 -15.79
N ASN A 23 14.72 -2.04 -16.06
CA ASN A 23 14.21 -1.69 -17.37
C ASN A 23 13.60 -0.28 -17.32
N LYS A 24 13.99 0.54 -18.30
CA LYS A 24 13.54 1.93 -18.49
C LYS A 24 12.24 1.89 -19.30
N VAL A 25 11.16 2.46 -18.77
CA VAL A 25 9.87 2.61 -19.47
C VAL A 25 9.68 4.07 -19.84
N ASP A 26 9.38 4.35 -21.11
CA ASP A 26 9.18 5.69 -21.65
C ASP A 26 7.84 6.31 -21.24
N LYS A 27 7.86 7.62 -20.94
CA LYS A 27 6.75 8.36 -20.33
C LYS A 27 5.98 9.20 -21.36
N LYS A 28 4.67 9.00 -21.49
CA LYS A 28 3.73 9.96 -22.09
C LYS A 28 2.96 10.70 -20.99
N LYS A 29 2.88 12.04 -21.10
CA LYS A 29 2.29 12.93 -20.08
C LYS A 29 0.77 13.02 -20.26
N HIS A 30 0.00 12.72 -19.21
CA HIS A 30 -1.44 13.02 -19.12
C HIS A 30 -1.66 14.14 -18.09
N LYS A 31 -2.54 15.10 -18.40
CA LYS A 31 -2.83 16.29 -17.58
C LYS A 31 -4.07 16.07 -16.74
N ASP A 32 -3.93 15.96 -15.42
CA ASP A 32 -5.00 16.15 -14.42
C ASP A 32 -4.40 16.77 -13.14
N GLY A 33 -5.13 17.69 -12.51
CA GLY A 33 -4.71 18.74 -11.56
C GLY A 33 -4.16 18.34 -10.17
N TYR A 34 -3.43 17.24 -10.06
CA TYR A 34 -2.53 16.97 -8.95
C TYR A 34 -1.12 16.86 -9.56
N LYS A 35 -0.11 17.56 -9.01
CA LYS A 35 1.29 17.35 -9.42
C LYS A 35 1.71 15.93 -8.98
N ARG A 36 1.22 14.90 -9.68
CA ARG A 36 1.70 13.53 -9.58
C ARG A 36 3.10 13.57 -10.15
N ASN A 37 4.10 13.65 -9.28
CA ASN A 37 5.44 13.30 -9.68
C ASN A 37 5.44 11.79 -9.87
N TYR A 38 5.06 11.35 -11.07
CA TYR A 38 4.86 9.95 -11.44
C TYR A 38 6.09 9.14 -10.99
N ASP A 39 7.27 9.69 -11.23
CA ASP A 39 8.59 9.18 -10.87
C ASP A 39 8.75 8.82 -9.39
N ASP A 40 8.06 9.55 -8.51
CA ASP A 40 8.13 9.38 -7.06
C ASP A 40 7.36 8.13 -6.58
N ILE A 41 6.34 7.65 -7.30
CA ILE A 41 5.60 6.42 -6.93
C ILE A 41 6.28 5.17 -7.51
N TYR A 42 6.79 5.23 -8.75
CA TYR A 42 7.40 4.06 -9.42
C TYR A 42 8.69 3.57 -8.76
N HIS A 43 9.43 4.46 -8.09
CA HIS A 43 10.76 4.13 -7.56
C HIS A 43 10.96 4.55 -6.10
N LYS A 44 9.93 4.38 -5.25
CA LYS A 44 10.14 4.49 -3.80
C LYS A 44 11.13 3.43 -3.34
N ASN A 45 12.24 3.86 -2.76
CA ASN A 45 13.07 2.98 -1.94
C ASN A 45 12.36 2.66 -0.61
N TYR A 46 12.91 1.73 0.17
CA TYR A 46 12.27 1.29 1.42
C TYR A 46 11.97 2.44 2.40
N ASN A 47 12.88 3.41 2.54
CA ASN A 47 12.71 4.55 3.45
C ASN A 47 11.59 5.47 2.96
N GLN A 48 11.58 5.80 1.66
CA GLN A 48 10.52 6.62 1.05
C GLN A 48 9.16 5.93 1.14
N MET A 49 9.10 4.61 0.94
CA MET A 49 7.87 3.83 1.11
C MET A 49 7.40 3.86 2.55
N THR A 50 8.30 3.72 3.52
CA THR A 50 7.97 3.76 4.95
C THR A 50 7.40 5.13 5.33
N SER A 51 8.06 6.23 4.95
CA SER A 51 7.55 7.58 5.20
C SER A 51 6.19 7.81 4.53
N PHE A 52 6.03 7.38 3.28
CA PHE A 52 4.75 7.48 2.57
C PHE A 52 3.62 6.75 3.30
N LEU A 53 3.84 5.52 3.78
CA LEU A 53 2.83 4.77 4.50
C LEU A 53 2.47 5.43 5.84
N GLN A 54 3.45 5.97 6.56
CA GLN A 54 3.23 6.70 7.82
C GLN A 54 2.46 8.01 7.59
N ASP A 55 2.79 8.73 6.52
CA ASP A 55 2.05 9.94 6.12
C ASP A 55 0.61 9.60 5.73
N LEU A 56 0.44 8.50 4.99
CA LEU A 56 -0.85 8.04 4.54
C LEU A 56 -1.72 7.63 5.73
N GLU A 57 -1.21 6.83 6.67
CA GLU A 57 -1.94 6.46 7.89
C GLU A 57 -2.45 7.71 8.65
N ARG A 58 -1.61 8.73 8.81
CA ARG A 58 -2.01 9.99 9.44
C ARG A 58 -3.12 10.71 8.68
N SER A 59 -3.06 10.72 7.35
CA SER A 59 -4.08 11.35 6.51
C SER A 59 -5.40 10.56 6.44
N CYS A 60 -5.34 9.25 6.67
CA CYS A 60 -6.46 8.32 6.52
C CYS A 60 -7.11 7.95 7.87
N TYR A 61 -6.69 8.58 8.96
CA TYR A 61 -7.33 8.42 10.26
C TYR A 61 -8.81 8.86 10.21
N PRO A 62 -9.77 8.15 10.84
CA PRO A 62 -9.60 7.02 11.78
C PRO A 62 -9.71 5.62 11.16
N ILE A 63 -9.70 5.49 9.83
CA ILE A 63 -10.05 4.22 9.15
C ILE A 63 -8.83 3.37 8.76
N SER A 64 -7.63 3.74 9.22
CA SER A 64 -6.39 3.09 8.84
C SER A 64 -5.51 2.79 10.03
N LYS A 65 -4.73 1.72 9.92
CA LYS A 65 -3.68 1.36 10.87
C LYS A 65 -2.49 0.77 10.13
N LEU A 66 -1.30 1.31 10.40
CA LEU A 66 -0.03 0.81 9.92
C LEU A 66 0.64 0.02 11.03
N TYR A 67 1.02 -1.23 10.74
CA TYR A 67 1.78 -2.05 11.68
C TYR A 67 2.79 -2.93 10.96
N SER A 68 3.77 -3.42 11.71
CA SER A 68 4.75 -4.39 11.22
C SER A 68 4.38 -5.78 11.69
N ILE A 69 4.49 -6.78 10.81
CA ILE A 69 4.32 -8.20 11.13
C ILE A 69 5.65 -8.91 11.43
N GLY A 70 6.76 -8.17 11.40
CA GLY A 70 8.11 -8.70 11.64
C GLY A 70 9.16 -7.99 10.82
N ARG A 71 10.37 -8.54 10.78
CA ARG A 71 11.51 -7.98 10.07
C ARG A 71 12.03 -8.93 9.00
N SER A 72 12.52 -8.37 7.89
CA SER A 72 13.24 -9.11 6.86
C SER A 72 14.62 -9.56 7.38
N SER A 73 15.30 -10.41 6.60
CA SER A 73 16.68 -10.83 6.87
C SER A 73 17.67 -9.66 6.98
N GLN A 74 17.37 -8.53 6.35
CA GLN A 74 18.16 -7.29 6.41
C GLN A 74 17.64 -6.31 7.48
N GLY A 75 16.75 -6.74 8.38
CA GLY A 75 16.23 -5.92 9.47
C GLY A 75 15.21 -4.86 9.05
N ARG A 76 14.61 -4.97 7.86
CA ARG A 76 13.57 -4.04 7.38
C ARG A 76 12.19 -4.49 7.88
N GLU A 77 11.37 -3.55 8.34
CA GLU A 77 10.00 -3.83 8.79
C GLU A 77 9.13 -4.34 7.62
N LEU A 78 8.29 -5.33 7.91
CA LEU A 78 7.32 -5.89 6.98
C LEU A 78 5.98 -5.19 7.21
N TRP A 79 5.76 -4.10 6.47
CA TRP A 79 4.60 -3.23 6.66
C TRP A 79 3.29 -3.86 6.20
N VAL A 80 2.26 -3.68 7.03
CA VAL A 80 0.86 -3.96 6.75
C VAL A 80 0.06 -2.70 6.97
N PHE A 81 -0.71 -2.32 5.94
CA PHE A 81 -1.62 -1.20 5.98
C PHE A 81 -3.05 -1.74 6.01
N GLU A 82 -3.65 -1.69 7.19
CA GLU A 82 -5.03 -2.08 7.42
C GLU A 82 -5.96 -0.90 7.13
N LEU A 83 -7.01 -1.14 6.33
CA LEU A 83 -8.08 -0.19 6.02
C LEU A 83 -9.42 -0.78 6.42
N THR A 84 -10.07 -0.18 7.41
CA THR A 84 -11.36 -0.63 7.93
C THR A 84 -11.99 0.45 8.79
N SER A 85 -13.30 0.38 9.04
CA SER A 85 -13.96 1.28 9.99
C SER A 85 -13.47 1.14 11.44
N ASP A 86 -12.88 -0.01 11.79
CA ASP A 86 -12.51 -0.37 13.17
C ASP A 86 -11.08 -0.97 13.22
N PRO A 87 -10.03 -0.17 12.99
CA PRO A 87 -8.69 -0.71 12.78
C PRO A 87 -8.14 -1.43 14.01
N GLY A 88 -7.56 -2.60 13.81
CA GLY A 88 -6.95 -3.42 14.86
C GLY A 88 -7.95 -4.29 15.63
N HIS A 89 -9.22 -4.31 15.25
CA HIS A 89 -10.25 -5.14 15.87
C HIS A 89 -10.91 -6.05 14.84
N HIS A 90 -10.84 -7.36 15.09
CA HIS A 90 -11.65 -8.32 14.36
C HIS A 90 -13.12 -8.17 14.75
N ILE A 91 -14.01 -8.06 13.75
CA ILE A 91 -15.45 -7.98 13.95
C ILE A 91 -16.08 -9.25 13.39
N LEU A 92 -16.87 -9.94 14.21
CA LEU A 92 -17.57 -11.13 13.79
C LEU A 92 -18.46 -10.84 12.57
N LEU A 93 -18.46 -11.76 11.59
CA LEU A 93 -19.18 -11.64 10.31
C LEU A 93 -18.69 -10.50 9.38
N LYS A 94 -17.62 -9.79 9.73
CA LYS A 94 -16.93 -8.87 8.83
C LYS A 94 -15.84 -9.65 8.10
N PRO A 95 -15.94 -9.84 6.77
CA PRO A 95 -14.92 -10.55 6.04
C PRO A 95 -13.61 -9.75 6.05
N GLU A 96 -12.51 -10.48 6.17
CA GLU A 96 -11.16 -9.94 6.04
C GLU A 96 -10.59 -10.36 4.69
N PHE A 97 -10.03 -9.40 3.98
CA PHE A 97 -9.39 -9.63 2.70
C PHE A 97 -7.94 -9.15 2.74
N LYS A 98 -7.03 -9.87 2.06
CA LYS A 98 -5.64 -9.44 1.92
C LYS A 98 -5.11 -9.43 0.50
N TYR A 99 -4.41 -8.36 0.14
CA TYR A 99 -3.49 -8.36 -1.00
C TYR A 99 -2.05 -8.44 -0.52
N VAL A 100 -1.24 -9.19 -1.25
CA VAL A 100 0.20 -9.32 -1.05
C VAL A 100 0.90 -8.95 -2.35
N ALA A 101 1.92 -8.10 -2.28
CA ALA A 101 2.71 -7.74 -3.44
C ALA A 101 4.21 -7.61 -3.12
N ASN A 102 5.03 -7.66 -4.18
CA ASN A 102 6.49 -7.55 -4.15
C ASN A 102 7.21 -8.68 -3.40
N MET A 103 6.63 -9.88 -3.46
CA MET A 103 7.23 -11.10 -2.90
C MET A 103 8.54 -11.48 -3.59
N HIS A 104 8.67 -11.19 -4.89
CA HIS A 104 9.96 -11.16 -5.58
C HIS A 104 10.44 -9.71 -5.66
N GLY A 105 11.68 -9.45 -5.25
CA GLY A 105 12.21 -8.09 -5.13
C GLY A 105 12.32 -7.32 -6.45
N ASN A 106 12.40 -8.02 -7.58
CA ASN A 106 12.43 -7.46 -8.93
C ASN A 106 11.03 -7.24 -9.54
N GLU A 107 9.96 -7.75 -8.93
CA GLU A 107 8.56 -7.56 -9.37
C GLU A 107 7.96 -6.27 -8.76
N ALA A 108 8.58 -5.13 -9.08
CA ALA A 108 8.26 -3.85 -8.46
C ALA A 108 6.86 -3.32 -8.79
N VAL A 109 6.23 -3.78 -9.89
CA VAL A 109 4.92 -3.29 -10.34
C VAL A 109 3.84 -3.57 -9.30
N GLY A 110 3.86 -4.75 -8.66
CA GLY A 110 2.89 -5.09 -7.61
C GLY A 110 2.93 -4.10 -6.44
N ARG A 111 4.14 -3.70 -6.01
CA ARG A 111 4.32 -2.72 -4.93
C ARG A 111 3.65 -1.39 -5.29
N VAL A 112 3.92 -0.89 -6.49
CA VAL A 112 3.40 0.40 -6.97
C VAL A 112 1.87 0.36 -7.04
N MET A 113 1.29 -0.72 -7.60
CA MET A 113 -0.16 -0.88 -7.67
C MET A 113 -0.81 -0.90 -6.29
N MET A 114 -0.20 -1.58 -5.33
CA MET A 114 -0.72 -1.62 -3.96
C MET A 114 -0.65 -0.26 -3.27
N LEU A 115 0.44 0.49 -3.41
CA LEU A 115 0.55 1.84 -2.85
C LEU A 115 -0.51 2.79 -3.42
N GLU A 116 -0.75 2.73 -4.74
CA GLU A 116 -1.80 3.51 -5.39
C GLU A 116 -3.20 3.07 -4.91
N LEU A 117 -3.43 1.77 -4.73
CA LEU A 117 -4.69 1.24 -4.24
C LEU A 117 -5.00 1.75 -2.82
N ILE A 118 -4.03 1.73 -1.89
CA ILE A 118 -4.25 2.25 -0.53
C ILE A 118 -4.62 3.73 -0.59
N GLN A 119 -3.88 4.51 -1.37
CA GLN A 119 -4.14 5.95 -1.51
C GLN A 119 -5.54 6.20 -2.09
N TYR A 120 -5.91 5.47 -3.14
CA TYR A 120 -7.24 5.56 -3.74
C TYR A 120 -8.36 5.20 -2.77
N LEU A 121 -8.23 4.07 -2.06
CA LEU A 121 -9.23 3.62 -1.10
C LEU A 121 -9.41 4.65 0.02
N CYS A 122 -8.31 5.14 0.58
CA CYS A 122 -8.36 6.15 1.64
C CYS A 122 -9.06 7.44 1.20
N GLN A 123 -8.71 7.97 0.04
CA GLN A 123 -9.27 9.24 -0.46
C GLN A 123 -10.76 9.13 -0.81
N ASN A 124 -11.21 7.95 -1.22
CA ASN A 124 -12.56 7.75 -1.73
C ASN A 124 -13.51 7.06 -0.72
N TYR A 125 -13.02 6.61 0.44
CA TYR A 125 -13.80 5.87 1.43
C TYR A 125 -15.03 6.61 1.98
N GLN A 126 -14.97 7.95 2.02
CA GLN A 126 -16.08 8.78 2.51
C GLN A 126 -16.98 9.28 1.38
N THR A 127 -16.46 9.43 0.17
CA THR A 127 -17.13 10.10 -0.94
C THR A 127 -17.79 9.12 -1.92
N ASN A 128 -17.22 7.92 -2.09
CA ASN A 128 -17.69 6.93 -3.04
C ASN A 128 -18.34 5.75 -2.32
N GLN A 129 -19.64 5.54 -2.54
CA GLN A 129 -20.40 4.44 -1.92
C GLN A 129 -19.88 3.04 -2.29
N LYS A 130 -19.16 2.89 -3.40
CA LYS A 130 -18.60 1.61 -3.87
C LYS A 130 -17.27 1.24 -3.19
N VAL A 131 -16.62 2.22 -2.55
CA VAL A 131 -15.36 2.09 -1.80
C VAL A 131 -15.68 1.93 -0.33
#